data_AF-A0A947AKC3-F1
#
_entry.id   AF-A0A947AKC3-F1
#
_cell.length_a   1.000
_cell.length_b   1.000
_cell.length_c   1.000
_cell.angle_alpha   90.00
_cell.angle_beta   90.00
_cell.angle_gamma   90.00
#
_symmetry.space_group_name_H-M   'P 1'
#
loop_
_entity.id
_entity.type
_entity.pdbx_description
1 polymer ?
#
loop_
_entity_poly.entity_id
_entity_poly.type
_entity_poly.pdbx_seq_one_letter_code
_entity_poly.pdbx_strand_id
1 'polypeptide(L)'
;MESYLKPKCIMIIAGEASGDLHGSKLVAAMREKDKNLFFCGIGGKALEEAGVRIIVDASQLAVVGLTEVFSKIPSLFRGMAVSKKLLNSLQPDLLIIIDFPDFNLNVAAAAKKTGISVLYYISPQLWAWRPGRVNKIRKLVDHVAVILPFEEDFYNQHHVRASFVGHPLLDTHLAIEESLATTKTEDIPVVGLLPGSRDREIARLLPVMLQSARILLKRDNSIKFIISAALSVKRKFVETIVEEHGGGHHFEIVSEPVE
;
A
#
# COMPACT_ATOMS: atom_id res chain seq x y z
N MET A 1 -10.33 32.43 28.88
CA MET A 1 -9.40 31.49 29.53
C MET A 1 -9.33 30.26 28.63
N GLU A 2 -8.53 30.34 27.56
CA GLU A 2 -8.30 29.20 26.68
C GLU A 2 -7.65 28.10 27.50
N SER A 3 -8.32 26.94 27.62
CA SER A 3 -7.69 25.80 28.26
C SER A 3 -6.50 25.40 27.40
N TYR A 4 -5.30 25.43 27.99
CA TYR A 4 -4.11 24.81 27.41
C TYR A 4 -4.33 23.30 27.39
N LEU A 5 -5.18 22.83 26.46
CA LEU A 5 -5.35 21.41 26.20
C LEU A 5 -4.03 20.90 25.67
N LYS A 6 -3.47 19.92 26.38
CA LYS A 6 -2.28 19.19 25.94
C LYS A 6 -2.50 18.74 24.48
N PRO A 7 -1.55 18.99 23.57
CA PRO A 7 -1.69 18.60 22.18
C PRO A 7 -1.98 17.09 22.09
N LYS A 8 -2.99 16.72 21.29
CA LYS A 8 -3.38 15.33 21.11
C LYS A 8 -2.26 14.58 20.37
N CYS A 9 -1.88 13.42 20.92
CA CYS A 9 -0.81 12.59 20.38
C CYS A 9 -1.42 11.45 19.57
N ILE A 10 -1.05 11.35 18.30
CA ILE A 10 -1.50 10.31 17.39
C ILE A 10 -0.28 9.47 17.01
N MET A 11 -0.39 8.16 17.23
CA MET A 11 0.60 7.21 16.74
C MET A 11 0.11 6.59 15.43
N ILE A 12 0.93 6.62 14.39
CA ILE A 12 0.63 6.04 13.07
C ILE A 12 1.64 4.95 12.71
N ILE A 13 1.16 3.84 12.15
CA ILE A 13 2.00 2.70 11.74
C ILE A 13 1.65 2.29 10.31
N ALA A 14 2.61 2.50 9.40
CA ALA A 14 2.61 1.98 8.03
C ALA A 14 3.85 1.12 7.80
N GLY A 15 3.66 -0.11 7.31
CA GLY A 15 4.74 -1.07 7.08
C GLY A 15 5.27 -1.13 5.64
N GLU A 16 4.57 -0.49 4.70
CA GLU A 16 4.83 -0.55 3.26
C GLU A 16 4.66 0.83 2.62
N ALA A 17 5.26 1.04 1.44
CA ALA A 17 5.27 2.34 0.75
C ALA A 17 3.87 2.85 0.36
N SER A 18 2.94 1.96 0.00
CA SER A 18 1.55 2.32 -0.27
C SER A 18 0.85 2.87 0.98
N GLY A 19 0.98 2.14 2.10
CA GLY A 19 0.45 2.57 3.39
C GLY A 19 1.08 3.87 3.89
N ASP A 20 2.37 4.07 3.64
CA ASP A 20 3.10 5.30 3.96
C ASP A 20 2.52 6.51 3.21
N LEU A 21 2.30 6.38 1.90
CA LEU A 21 1.70 7.41 1.06
C LEU A 21 0.24 7.71 1.46
N HIS A 22 -0.57 6.69 1.75
CA HIS A 22 -1.94 6.92 2.20
C HIS A 22 -1.99 7.56 3.59
N GLY A 23 -1.09 7.15 4.47
CA GLY A 23 -0.94 7.73 5.79
C GLY A 23 -0.52 9.20 5.75
N SER A 24 0.39 9.58 4.84
CA SER A 24 0.84 10.97 4.71
C SER A 24 -0.30 11.91 4.31
N LYS A 25 -1.14 11.50 3.34
CA LYS A 25 -2.36 12.23 2.95
C LYS A 25 -3.34 12.38 4.11
N LEU A 26 -3.54 11.31 4.91
CA LEU A 26 -4.37 11.36 6.11
C LEU A 26 -3.82 12.36 7.14
N VAL A 27 -2.50 12.32 7.41
CA VAL A 27 -1.86 13.27 8.34
C VAL A 27 -2.04 14.70 7.87
N ALA A 28 -1.84 14.98 6.58
CA ALA A 28 -2.06 16.31 6.01
C ALA A 28 -3.50 16.80 6.26
N ALA A 29 -4.50 15.99 5.90
CA ALA A 29 -5.92 16.34 6.09
C ALA A 29 -6.29 16.52 7.57
N MET A 30 -5.70 15.73 8.49
CA MET A 30 -5.91 15.89 9.93
C MET A 30 -5.28 17.19 10.46
N ARG A 31 -4.07 17.54 9.99
CA ARG A 31 -3.39 18.79 10.37
C ARG A 31 -4.09 20.04 9.85
N GLU A 32 -4.74 19.96 8.69
CA GLU A 32 -5.59 21.04 8.17
C GLU A 32 -6.76 21.34 9.12
N LYS A 33 -7.33 20.30 9.74
CA LYS A 33 -8.42 20.43 10.72
C LYS A 33 -7.93 20.89 12.09
N ASP A 34 -6.78 20.37 12.55
CA ASP A 34 -6.17 20.74 13.82
C ASP A 34 -4.64 20.73 13.74
N LYS A 35 -4.05 21.93 13.74
CA LYS A 35 -2.60 22.13 13.65
C LYS A 35 -1.85 21.70 14.92
N ASN A 36 -2.55 21.55 16.05
CA ASN A 36 -1.95 21.15 17.32
C ASN A 36 -1.74 19.64 17.44
N LEU A 37 -2.20 18.84 16.47
CA LEU A 37 -1.97 17.40 16.49
C LEU A 37 -0.47 17.07 16.38
N PHE A 38 -0.01 16.25 17.31
CA PHE A 38 1.33 15.68 17.28
C PHE A 38 1.28 14.25 16.72
N PHE A 39 2.10 13.97 15.70
CA PHE A 39 2.16 12.66 15.07
C PHE A 39 3.52 12.01 15.27
N CYS A 40 3.51 10.72 15.59
CA CYS A 40 4.72 9.90 15.65
C CYS A 40 4.43 8.45 15.22
N GLY A 41 5.47 7.66 14.96
CA GLY A 41 5.31 6.22 14.85
C GLY A 41 6.26 5.56 13.86
N ILE A 42 5.71 4.68 13.03
CA ILE A 42 6.46 3.85 12.08
C ILE A 42 5.98 4.18 10.67
N GLY A 43 6.91 4.51 9.80
CA GLY A 43 6.62 4.97 8.45
C GLY A 43 7.88 5.11 7.62
N GLY A 44 7.69 5.43 6.36
CA GLY A 44 8.73 5.80 5.42
C GLY A 44 8.80 7.32 5.21
N LYS A 45 9.37 7.69 4.07
CA LYS A 45 9.68 9.07 3.71
C LYS A 45 8.43 9.94 3.58
N ALA A 46 7.31 9.41 3.09
CA ALA A 46 6.11 10.22 2.86
C ALA A 46 5.47 10.66 4.19
N LEU A 47 5.43 9.79 5.20
CA LEU A 47 4.97 10.18 6.54
C LEU A 47 5.94 11.18 7.20
N GLU A 48 7.25 10.99 7.04
CA GLU A 48 8.25 11.94 7.53
C GLU A 48 8.04 13.35 6.93
N GLU A 49 7.88 13.43 5.61
CA GLU A 49 7.63 14.68 4.88
C GLU A 49 6.30 15.34 5.28
N ALA A 50 5.29 14.56 5.66
CA ALA A 50 4.03 15.06 6.22
C ALA A 50 4.14 15.54 7.68
N GLY A 51 5.35 15.54 8.25
CA GLY A 51 5.63 16.02 9.60
C GLY A 51 5.29 15.00 10.70
N VAL A 52 5.36 13.71 10.39
CA VAL A 52 5.31 12.64 11.40
C VAL A 52 6.72 12.40 11.93
N ARG A 53 6.86 12.36 13.25
CA ARG A 53 8.13 11.94 13.87
C ARG A 53 8.31 10.43 13.71
N ILE A 54 9.12 10.02 12.75
CA ILE A 54 9.44 8.60 12.52
C ILE A 54 10.38 8.09 13.61
N ILE A 55 9.96 7.03 14.29
CA ILE A 55 10.72 6.38 15.38
C ILE A 55 11.32 5.07 14.90
N VAL A 56 10.67 4.40 13.95
CA VAL A 56 11.19 3.23 13.25
C VAL A 56 10.90 3.41 11.76
N ASP A 57 11.93 3.27 10.95
CA ASP A 57 11.81 3.33 9.49
C ASP A 57 11.16 2.06 8.95
N ALA A 58 10.10 2.20 8.15
CA ALA A 58 9.35 1.10 7.56
C ALA A 58 10.19 0.20 6.64
N SER A 59 11.25 0.71 6.01
CA SER A 59 12.18 -0.09 5.17
C SER A 59 12.89 -1.21 5.96
N GLN A 60 13.03 -1.03 7.28
CA GLN A 60 13.58 -2.04 8.19
C GLN A 60 12.57 -3.18 8.45
N LEU A 61 11.28 -2.96 8.18
CA LEU A 61 10.18 -3.89 8.40
C LEU A 61 9.63 -4.50 7.10
N ALA A 62 9.72 -3.77 5.98
CA ALA A 62 9.21 -4.19 4.68
C ALA A 62 9.95 -5.44 4.16
N VAL A 63 9.20 -6.46 3.76
CA VAL A 63 9.73 -7.70 3.18
C VAL A 63 9.69 -7.59 1.66
N VAL A 64 10.87 -7.56 1.02
CA VAL A 64 10.96 -7.65 -0.44
C VAL A 64 11.18 -9.11 -0.81
N GLY A 65 10.15 -9.75 -1.36
CA GLY A 65 10.26 -11.12 -1.88
C GLY A 65 10.25 -12.25 -0.83
N LEU A 66 9.86 -13.45 -1.28
CA LEU A 66 9.66 -14.62 -0.42
C LEU A 66 10.95 -15.19 0.20
N THR A 67 12.11 -14.88 -0.37
CA THR A 67 13.43 -15.36 0.09
C THR A 67 14.02 -14.54 1.24
N GLU A 68 13.52 -13.31 1.49
CA GLU A 68 13.95 -12.45 2.60
C GLU A 68 13.00 -12.47 3.80
N VAL A 69 11.88 -13.19 3.72
CA VAL A 69 10.89 -13.27 4.79
C VAL A 69 11.53 -13.68 6.11
N PHE A 70 12.41 -14.69 6.10
CA PHE A 70 13.05 -15.22 7.31
C PHE A 70 14.12 -14.30 7.89
N SER A 71 14.89 -13.60 7.05
CA SER A 71 15.97 -12.71 7.51
C SER A 71 15.43 -11.45 8.18
N LYS A 72 14.19 -11.03 7.88
CA LYS A 72 13.56 -9.85 8.48
C LYS A 72 12.64 -10.12 9.67
N ILE A 73 12.42 -11.40 10.05
CA ILE A 73 11.67 -11.77 11.25
C ILE A 73 12.22 -11.08 12.53
N PRO A 74 13.56 -11.04 12.79
CA PRO A 74 14.09 -10.35 13.95
C PRO A 74 13.77 -8.85 13.97
N SER A 75 13.85 -8.19 12.81
CA SER A 75 13.51 -6.77 12.66
C SER A 75 12.03 -6.51 12.94
N LEU A 76 11.15 -7.41 12.48
CA LEU A 76 9.72 -7.35 12.77
C LEU A 76 9.45 -7.44 14.29
N PHE A 77 10.09 -8.38 14.98
CA PHE A 77 9.98 -8.50 16.43
C PHE A 77 10.51 -7.28 17.17
N ARG A 78 11.63 -6.70 16.72
CA ARG A 78 12.17 -5.45 17.29
C ARG A 78 11.21 -4.29 17.08
N GLY A 79 10.70 -4.07 15.87
CA GLY A 79 9.73 -3.02 15.57
C GLY A 79 8.46 -3.17 16.42
N MET A 80 8.01 -4.40 16.64
CA MET A 80 6.86 -4.69 17.48
C MET A 80 7.13 -4.41 18.96
N ALA A 81 8.33 -4.75 19.47
CA ALA A 81 8.74 -4.42 20.83
C ALA A 81 8.85 -2.90 21.04
N VAL A 82 9.44 -2.19 20.09
CA VAL A 82 9.53 -0.72 20.10
C VAL A 82 8.13 -0.10 20.07
N SER A 83 7.24 -0.57 19.19
CA SER A 83 5.85 -0.08 19.10
C SER A 83 5.13 -0.20 20.44
N LYS A 84 5.22 -1.36 21.09
CA LYS A 84 4.60 -1.60 22.40
C LYS A 84 5.19 -0.70 23.48
N LYS A 85 6.51 -0.51 23.47
CA LYS A 85 7.18 0.42 24.39
C LYS A 85 6.69 1.84 24.21
N LEU A 86 6.53 2.29 22.96
CA LEU A 86 6.02 3.61 22.62
C LEU A 86 4.58 3.83 23.06
N LEU A 87 3.69 2.85 22.84
CA LEU A 87 2.32 2.91 23.34
C LEU A 87 2.30 3.13 24.86
N ASN A 88 3.13 2.40 25.60
CA ASN A 88 3.20 2.52 27.05
C ASN A 88 3.82 3.85 27.53
N SER A 89 4.85 4.36 26.84
CA SER A 89 5.56 5.57 27.27
C SER A 89 4.87 6.85 26.84
N LEU A 90 4.35 6.90 25.62
CA LEU A 90 3.72 8.09 25.05
C LEU A 90 2.24 8.19 25.40
N GLN A 91 1.57 7.05 25.60
CA GLN A 91 0.12 6.94 25.77
C GLN A 91 -0.63 7.80 24.74
N PRO A 92 -0.48 7.52 23.42
CA PRO A 92 -1.17 8.27 22.39
C PRO A 92 -2.69 8.21 22.59
N ASP A 93 -3.38 9.29 22.24
CA ASP A 93 -4.83 9.38 22.28
C ASP A 93 -5.48 8.47 21.21
N LEU A 94 -4.76 8.24 20.11
CA LEU A 94 -5.19 7.41 18.99
C LEU A 94 -4.02 6.64 18.38
N LEU A 95 -4.22 5.34 18.13
CA LEU A 95 -3.38 4.53 17.27
C LEU A 95 -4.05 4.35 15.91
N ILE A 96 -3.40 4.79 14.84
CA ILE A 96 -3.79 4.57 13.45
C ILE A 96 -2.88 3.48 12.88
N ILE A 97 -3.46 2.34 12.53
CA ILE A 97 -2.76 1.26 11.84
C ILE A 97 -3.18 1.23 10.38
N ILE A 98 -2.21 1.15 9.47
CA ILE A 98 -2.42 1.16 8.02
C ILE A 98 -1.90 -0.13 7.42
N ASP A 99 -2.79 -0.88 6.76
CA ASP A 99 -2.50 -2.19 6.17
C ASP A 99 -1.79 -3.14 7.16
N PHE A 100 -0.89 -4.02 6.72
CA PHE A 100 0.07 -4.79 7.51
C PHE A 100 -0.51 -5.58 8.72
N PRO A 101 -1.52 -6.44 8.50
CA PRO A 101 -2.38 -6.97 9.57
C PRO A 101 -1.69 -7.80 10.63
N ASP A 102 -0.70 -8.61 10.26
CA ASP A 102 -0.08 -9.53 11.22
C ASP A 102 0.74 -8.77 12.28
N PHE A 103 1.41 -7.69 11.88
CA PHE A 103 2.08 -6.75 12.78
C PHE A 103 1.07 -5.86 13.52
N ASN A 104 0.19 -5.19 12.76
CA ASN A 104 -0.69 -4.16 13.29
C ASN A 104 -1.71 -4.71 14.29
N LEU A 105 -2.27 -5.90 14.08
CA LEU A 105 -3.17 -6.52 15.06
C LEU A 105 -2.46 -6.98 16.34
N ASN A 106 -1.14 -7.17 16.32
CA ASN A 106 -0.39 -7.45 17.54
C ASN A 106 -0.16 -6.17 18.36
N VAL A 107 0.15 -5.06 17.68
CA VAL A 107 0.29 -3.74 18.32
C VAL A 107 -1.06 -3.24 18.85
N ALA A 108 -2.15 -3.41 18.08
CA ALA A 108 -3.50 -3.09 18.52
C ALA A 108 -3.90 -3.86 19.80
N ALA A 109 -3.49 -5.13 19.93
CA ALA A 109 -3.72 -5.88 21.16
C ALA A 109 -3.03 -5.28 22.39
N ALA A 110 -1.87 -4.64 22.23
CA ALA A 110 -1.23 -3.91 23.31
C ALA A 110 -1.95 -2.58 23.60
N ALA A 111 -2.33 -1.84 22.56
CA ALA A 111 -3.08 -0.58 22.68
C ALA A 111 -4.41 -0.75 23.44
N LYS A 112 -5.17 -1.82 23.13
CA LYS A 112 -6.44 -2.09 23.84
C LYS A 112 -6.25 -2.40 25.32
N LYS A 113 -5.14 -3.03 25.71
CA LYS A 113 -4.86 -3.31 27.13
C LYS A 113 -4.60 -2.03 27.94
N THR A 114 -4.16 -0.97 27.28
CA THR A 114 -3.88 0.33 27.90
C THR A 114 -4.96 1.37 27.65
N GLY A 115 -6.10 0.97 27.07
CA GLY A 115 -7.23 1.86 26.81
C GLY A 115 -7.04 2.84 25.64
N ILE A 116 -6.02 2.64 24.80
CA ILE A 116 -5.77 3.48 23.61
C ILE A 116 -6.77 3.10 22.53
N SER A 117 -7.41 4.11 21.92
CA SER A 117 -8.34 3.91 20.80
C SER A 117 -7.58 3.50 19.54
N VAL A 118 -8.13 2.55 18.78
CA VAL A 118 -7.50 2.02 17.56
C VAL A 118 -8.38 2.27 16.34
N LEU A 119 -7.87 3.03 15.38
CA LEU A 119 -8.42 3.18 14.04
C LEU A 119 -7.62 2.30 13.06
N TYR A 120 -8.31 1.42 12.34
CA TYR A 120 -7.69 0.65 11.25
C TYR A 120 -8.07 1.26 9.91
N TYR A 121 -7.10 1.92 9.27
CA TYR A 121 -7.26 2.50 7.94
C TYR A 121 -6.73 1.55 6.86
N ILE A 122 -7.51 1.33 5.80
CA ILE A 122 -7.18 0.38 4.72
C ILE A 122 -6.93 -1.01 5.31
N SER A 123 -8.00 -1.60 5.84
CA SER A 123 -7.94 -2.96 6.39
C SER A 123 -7.68 -3.99 5.28
N PRO A 124 -7.11 -5.16 5.59
CA PRO A 124 -6.92 -6.21 4.59
C PRO A 124 -8.27 -6.67 4.06
N GLN A 125 -8.29 -7.16 2.82
CA GLN A 125 -9.46 -7.77 2.18
C GLN A 125 -9.82 -9.12 2.84
N LEU A 126 -10.28 -9.08 4.09
CA LEU A 126 -10.59 -10.27 4.90
C LEU A 126 -11.70 -11.13 4.29
N TRP A 127 -12.61 -10.47 3.57
CA TRP A 127 -13.69 -11.09 2.80
C TRP A 127 -13.16 -12.10 1.77
N ALA A 128 -11.95 -11.91 1.26
CA ALA A 128 -11.44 -12.74 0.18
C ALA A 128 -10.71 -14.02 0.64
N TRP A 129 -10.27 -14.13 1.91
CA TRP A 129 -9.37 -15.25 2.27
C TRP A 129 -9.43 -15.79 3.70
N ARG A 130 -9.88 -15.03 4.73
CA ARG A 130 -9.76 -15.44 6.16
C ARG A 130 -10.83 -14.85 7.10
N PRO A 131 -12.10 -15.31 7.05
CA PRO A 131 -13.20 -14.75 7.85
C PRO A 131 -12.95 -14.82 9.36
N GLY A 132 -12.25 -15.84 9.87
CA GLY A 132 -11.92 -15.95 11.29
C GLY A 132 -11.13 -14.77 11.88
N ARG A 133 -10.43 -13.98 11.03
CA ARG A 133 -9.66 -12.80 11.46
C ARG A 133 -10.58 -11.61 11.79
N VAL A 134 -11.83 -11.59 11.31
CA VAL A 134 -12.79 -10.52 11.63
C VAL A 134 -13.08 -10.45 13.13
N ASN A 135 -13.11 -11.60 13.81
CA ASN A 135 -13.27 -11.67 15.26
C ASN A 135 -12.12 -11.02 16.03
N LYS A 136 -10.90 -11.07 15.47
CA LYS A 136 -9.74 -10.40 16.06
C LYS A 136 -9.85 -8.90 15.87
N ILE A 137 -10.25 -8.43 14.68
CA ILE A 137 -10.52 -7.00 14.43
C ILE A 137 -11.59 -6.49 15.39
N ARG A 138 -12.74 -7.17 15.49
CA ARG A 138 -13.84 -6.81 16.40
C ARG A 138 -13.40 -6.61 17.85
N LYS A 139 -12.43 -7.39 18.33
CA LYS A 139 -11.91 -7.28 19.69
C LYS A 139 -10.85 -6.18 19.85
N LEU A 140 -10.13 -5.87 18.78
CA LEU A 140 -8.89 -5.10 18.85
C LEU A 140 -8.97 -3.70 18.26
N VAL A 141 -9.99 -3.43 17.45
CA VAL A 141 -10.12 -2.21 16.67
C VAL A 141 -11.43 -1.53 17.03
N ASP A 142 -11.36 -0.22 17.27
CA ASP A 142 -12.52 0.59 17.66
C ASP A 142 -13.31 1.06 16.45
N HIS A 143 -12.64 1.32 15.33
CA HIS A 143 -13.26 1.70 14.05
C HIS A 143 -12.39 1.27 12.87
N VAL A 144 -13.03 0.89 11.76
CA VAL A 144 -12.35 0.56 10.50
C VAL A 144 -12.72 1.59 9.43
N ALA A 145 -11.72 2.25 8.84
CA ALA A 145 -11.91 3.10 7.67
C ALA A 145 -11.59 2.29 6.41
N VAL A 146 -12.63 1.91 5.67
CA VAL A 146 -12.54 1.05 4.48
C VAL A 146 -12.57 1.87 3.19
N ILE A 147 -11.95 1.33 2.15
CA ILE A 147 -11.75 2.04 0.87
C ILE A 147 -12.58 1.46 -0.27
N LEU A 148 -13.31 0.38 -0.02
CA LEU A 148 -14.28 -0.19 -0.95
C LEU A 148 -15.67 -0.15 -0.31
N PRO A 149 -16.71 0.26 -1.05
CA PRO A 149 -18.03 0.52 -0.46
C PRO A 149 -18.66 -0.73 0.16
N PHE A 150 -18.45 -1.91 -0.43
CA PHE A 150 -19.01 -3.16 0.09
C PHE A 150 -18.32 -3.66 1.38
N GLU A 151 -17.12 -3.17 1.71
CA GLU A 151 -16.40 -3.61 2.91
C GLU A 151 -17.07 -3.09 4.19
N GLU A 152 -17.75 -1.94 4.11
CA GLU A 152 -18.48 -1.37 5.24
C GLU A 152 -19.61 -2.31 5.68
N ASP A 153 -20.42 -2.78 4.73
CA ASP A 153 -21.47 -3.75 4.99
C ASP A 153 -20.93 -5.07 5.56
N PHE A 154 -19.82 -5.57 5.00
CA PHE A 154 -19.16 -6.77 5.50
C PHE A 154 -18.77 -6.63 6.99
N TYR A 155 -18.15 -5.51 7.39
CA TYR A 155 -17.77 -5.29 8.78
C TYR A 155 -18.98 -5.08 9.69
N ASN A 156 -20.00 -4.36 9.22
CA ASN A 156 -21.23 -4.13 9.97
C ASN A 156 -21.98 -5.45 10.28
N GLN A 157 -22.05 -6.36 9.30
CA GLN A 157 -22.60 -7.72 9.48
C GLN A 157 -21.84 -8.53 10.54
N HIS A 158 -20.56 -8.23 10.75
CA HIS A 158 -19.71 -8.85 11.77
C HIS A 158 -19.61 -8.03 13.07
N HIS A 159 -20.48 -7.04 13.27
CA HIS A 159 -20.51 -6.16 14.45
C HIS A 159 -19.20 -5.41 14.68
N VAL A 160 -18.53 -5.00 13.60
CA VAL A 160 -17.37 -4.12 13.62
C VAL A 160 -17.80 -2.78 13.07
N ARG A 161 -17.54 -1.69 13.80
CA ARG A 161 -17.82 -0.34 13.31
C ARG A 161 -16.90 -0.04 12.13
N ALA A 162 -17.48 0.24 10.97
CA ALA A 162 -16.75 0.63 9.78
C ALA A 162 -17.37 1.86 9.13
N SER A 163 -16.58 2.58 8.34
CA SER A 163 -17.07 3.63 7.46
C SER A 163 -16.29 3.59 6.15
N PHE A 164 -17.00 3.65 5.03
CA PHE A 164 -16.40 3.89 3.73
C PHE A 164 -15.88 5.33 3.64
N VAL A 165 -14.59 5.49 3.38
CA VAL A 165 -13.90 6.79 3.35
C VAL A 165 -13.46 7.23 1.96
N GLY A 166 -13.93 6.56 0.91
CA GLY A 166 -13.46 6.77 -0.45
C GLY A 166 -12.23 5.92 -0.78
N HIS A 167 -11.92 5.80 -2.07
CA HIS A 167 -10.78 5.04 -2.55
C HIS A 167 -9.60 5.98 -2.84
N PRO A 168 -8.43 5.83 -2.20
CA PRO A 168 -7.31 6.76 -2.35
C PRO A 168 -6.82 6.99 -3.78
N LEU A 169 -7.06 6.01 -4.68
CA LEU A 169 -6.78 6.15 -6.11
C LEU A 169 -7.57 7.30 -6.76
N LEU A 170 -8.77 7.60 -6.28
CA LEU A 170 -9.61 8.68 -6.82
C LEU A 170 -9.09 10.07 -6.42
N ASP A 171 -8.32 10.16 -5.33
CA ASP A 171 -7.71 11.42 -4.86
C ASP A 171 -6.38 11.72 -5.56
N THR A 172 -5.79 10.71 -6.19
CA THR A 172 -4.74 10.94 -7.17
C THR A 172 -5.43 11.48 -8.39
N HIS A 173 -5.19 12.76 -8.69
CA HIS A 173 -5.18 13.18 -10.08
C HIS A 173 -4.11 12.30 -10.74
N LEU A 174 -4.53 11.15 -11.28
CA LEU A 174 -3.94 10.67 -12.50
C LEU A 174 -4.18 11.85 -13.43
N ALA A 175 -3.21 12.75 -13.50
CA ALA A 175 -2.96 13.39 -14.76
C ALA A 175 -2.77 12.19 -15.67
N ILE A 176 -3.86 11.76 -16.29
CA ILE A 176 -3.82 11.22 -17.62
C ILE A 176 -3.37 12.46 -18.36
N GLU A 177 -2.06 12.76 -18.30
CA GLU A 177 -1.57 13.83 -19.11
C GLU A 177 -1.94 13.41 -20.52
N GLU A 178 -2.37 14.38 -21.31
CA GLU A 178 -2.45 14.20 -22.74
C GLU A 178 -1.11 13.70 -23.33
N SER A 179 -0.02 13.57 -22.56
CA SER A 179 1.16 12.75 -22.81
C SER A 179 0.85 11.42 -23.54
N LEU A 180 -0.05 10.57 -23.02
CA LEU A 180 -0.45 9.35 -23.73
C LEU A 180 -1.25 9.61 -25.01
N ALA A 181 -1.89 10.78 -25.11
CA ALA A 181 -2.62 11.25 -26.30
C ALA A 181 -1.76 12.07 -27.28
N THR A 182 -0.53 12.46 -26.91
CA THR A 182 0.40 13.26 -27.73
C THR A 182 1.31 12.37 -28.57
N THR A 183 1.40 11.08 -28.23
CA THR A 183 1.45 10.09 -29.31
C THR A 183 0.07 10.04 -29.95
N LYS A 184 -0.17 10.97 -30.88
CA LYS A 184 -1.04 10.70 -32.03
C LYS A 184 -0.44 9.50 -32.76
N THR A 185 -0.57 8.31 -32.19
CA THR A 185 -0.38 7.10 -32.97
C THR A 185 -1.48 7.14 -34.00
N GLU A 186 -1.08 6.96 -35.25
CA GLU A 186 -1.86 6.34 -36.31
C GLU A 186 -2.90 5.35 -35.73
N ASP A 187 -4.04 5.13 -36.39
CA ASP A 187 -5.12 4.18 -36.01
C ASP A 187 -4.63 2.72 -35.88
N ILE A 188 -3.70 2.49 -34.96
CA ILE A 188 -2.94 1.28 -34.74
C ILE A 188 -3.26 0.84 -33.32
N PRO A 189 -3.76 -0.40 -33.13
CA PRO A 189 -4.08 -0.90 -31.81
C PRO A 189 -2.85 -0.95 -30.90
N VAL A 190 -2.99 -0.44 -29.68
CA VAL A 190 -1.97 -0.52 -28.62
C VAL A 190 -2.46 -1.42 -27.49
N VAL A 191 -1.62 -2.36 -27.04
CA VAL A 191 -1.95 -3.33 -25.99
C VAL A 191 -0.95 -3.20 -24.84
N GLY A 192 -1.46 -2.93 -23.64
CA GLY A 192 -0.67 -2.92 -22.40
C GLY A 192 -0.52 -4.32 -21.79
N LEU A 193 0.70 -4.72 -21.46
CA LEU A 193 1.05 -5.92 -20.72
C LEU A 193 1.47 -5.54 -19.30
N LEU A 194 0.72 -6.01 -18.30
CA LEU A 194 0.97 -5.73 -16.89
C LEU A 194 1.34 -7.04 -16.18
N PRO A 195 2.61 -7.49 -16.28
CA PRO A 195 3.05 -8.81 -15.81
C PRO A 195 3.15 -8.93 -14.28
N GLY A 196 2.85 -7.86 -13.53
CA GLY A 196 2.89 -7.81 -12.08
C GLY A 196 4.01 -6.94 -11.53
N SER A 197 4.08 -6.81 -10.20
CA SER A 197 5.04 -5.94 -9.51
C SER A 197 6.16 -6.71 -8.80
N ARG A 198 6.13 -8.05 -8.89
CA ARG A 198 7.07 -8.94 -8.22
C ARG A 198 7.78 -9.83 -9.22
N ASP A 199 9.07 -10.07 -9.00
CA ASP A 199 9.91 -10.90 -9.87
C ASP A 199 9.29 -12.26 -10.21
N ARG A 200 8.64 -12.91 -9.23
CA ARG A 200 7.95 -14.20 -9.43
C ARG A 200 6.69 -14.12 -10.28
N GLU A 201 5.91 -13.05 -10.14
CA GLU A 201 4.73 -12.82 -10.97
C GLU A 201 5.19 -12.61 -12.41
N ILE A 202 6.18 -11.74 -12.60
CA ILE A 202 6.76 -11.43 -13.92
C ILE A 202 7.37 -12.66 -14.56
N ALA A 203 8.21 -13.43 -13.85
CA ALA A 203 8.82 -14.66 -14.35
C ALA A 203 7.80 -15.68 -14.84
N ARG A 204 6.59 -15.71 -14.24
CA ARG A 204 5.54 -16.67 -14.57
C ARG A 204 4.57 -16.15 -15.63
N LEU A 205 4.25 -14.87 -15.59
CA LEU A 205 3.19 -14.26 -16.41
C LEU A 205 3.72 -13.65 -17.70
N LEU A 206 4.86 -12.96 -17.65
CA LEU A 206 5.40 -12.25 -18.82
C LEU A 206 5.70 -13.19 -20.00
N PRO A 207 6.30 -14.38 -19.82
CA PRO A 207 6.50 -15.32 -20.93
C PRO A 207 5.19 -15.70 -21.64
N VAL A 208 4.12 -15.93 -20.90
CA VAL A 208 2.80 -16.32 -21.44
C VAL A 208 2.13 -15.14 -22.15
N MET A 209 2.27 -13.93 -21.59
CA MET A 209 1.80 -12.69 -22.22
C MET A 209 2.52 -12.43 -23.55
N LEU A 210 3.84 -12.60 -23.61
CA LEU A 210 4.64 -12.46 -24.84
C LEU A 210 4.26 -13.50 -25.90
N GLN A 211 4.02 -14.75 -25.50
CA GLN A 211 3.50 -15.77 -26.42
C GLN A 211 2.13 -15.38 -27.00
N SER A 212 1.26 -14.81 -26.17
CA SER A 212 -0.06 -14.31 -26.60
C SER A 212 0.09 -13.14 -27.59
N ALA A 213 1.00 -12.19 -27.29
CA ALA A 213 1.32 -11.08 -28.17
C ALA A 213 1.83 -11.56 -29.54
N ARG A 214 2.69 -12.58 -29.57
CA ARG A 214 3.17 -13.18 -30.83
C ARG A 214 2.05 -13.80 -31.67
N ILE A 215 1.02 -14.37 -31.04
CA ILE A 215 -0.16 -14.89 -31.76
C ILE A 215 -0.94 -13.73 -32.40
N LEU A 216 -1.06 -12.61 -31.69
CA LEU A 216 -1.72 -11.40 -32.21
C LEU A 216 -0.92 -10.77 -33.36
N LEU A 217 0.41 -10.67 -33.22
CA LEU A 217 1.30 -10.11 -34.25
C LEU A 217 1.31 -10.91 -35.56
N LYS A 218 1.01 -12.22 -35.50
CA LYS A 218 0.82 -13.04 -36.69
C LYS A 218 -0.48 -12.71 -37.46
N ARG A 219 -1.47 -12.13 -36.78
CA ARG A 219 -2.76 -11.75 -37.37
C ARG A 219 -2.75 -10.31 -37.85
N ASP A 220 -2.11 -9.43 -37.08
CA ASP A 220 -1.96 -8.02 -37.38
C ASP A 220 -0.60 -7.55 -36.85
N ASN A 221 0.32 -7.25 -37.77
CA ASN A 221 1.68 -6.83 -37.44
C ASN A 221 1.78 -5.34 -37.07
N SER A 222 0.68 -4.60 -37.17
CA SER A 222 0.65 -3.18 -36.79
C SER A 222 0.54 -3.00 -35.28
N ILE A 223 -0.04 -3.97 -34.55
CA ILE A 223 -0.30 -3.88 -33.11
C ILE A 223 0.98 -3.56 -32.34
N LYS A 224 0.93 -2.51 -31.50
CA LYS A 224 2.02 -2.14 -30.59
C LYS A 224 1.76 -2.71 -29.20
N PHE A 225 2.82 -3.20 -28.56
CA PHE A 225 2.75 -3.74 -27.20
C PHE A 225 3.64 -2.93 -26.26
N ILE A 226 3.06 -2.49 -25.14
CA ILE A 226 3.73 -1.76 -24.07
C ILE A 226 3.73 -2.62 -22.82
N ILE A 227 4.90 -2.85 -22.22
CA ILE A 227 5.08 -3.60 -20.97
C ILE A 227 5.28 -2.59 -19.85
N SER A 228 4.34 -2.58 -18.89
CA SER A 228 4.47 -1.80 -17.67
C SER A 228 5.31 -2.56 -16.65
N ALA A 229 6.53 -2.06 -16.40
CA ALA A 229 7.41 -2.58 -15.36
C ALA A 229 7.25 -1.74 -14.09
N ALA A 230 6.87 -2.39 -12.99
CA ALA A 230 6.78 -1.72 -11.70
C ALA A 230 8.17 -1.22 -11.23
N LEU A 231 8.21 -0.06 -10.57
CA LEU A 231 9.44 0.54 -9.99
C LEU A 231 10.20 -0.40 -9.04
N SER A 232 9.49 -1.35 -8.42
CA SER A 232 10.07 -2.37 -7.53
C SER A 232 10.90 -3.42 -8.26
N VAL A 233 10.87 -3.46 -9.59
CA VAL A 233 11.48 -4.50 -10.41
C VAL A 233 12.60 -3.90 -11.24
N LYS A 234 13.73 -4.61 -11.30
CA LYS A 234 14.86 -4.19 -12.14
C LYS A 234 14.47 -4.30 -13.60
N ARG A 235 14.52 -3.18 -14.34
CA ARG A 235 14.26 -3.15 -15.80
C ARG A 235 14.99 -4.26 -16.56
N LYS A 236 16.27 -4.48 -16.23
CA LYS A 236 17.09 -5.54 -16.83
C LYS A 236 16.49 -6.95 -16.71
N PHE A 237 15.81 -7.24 -15.60
CA PHE A 237 15.13 -8.53 -15.42
C PHE A 237 13.98 -8.72 -16.41
N VAL A 238 13.21 -7.66 -16.66
CA VAL A 238 12.13 -7.64 -17.66
C VAL A 238 12.71 -7.78 -19.07
N GLU A 239 13.76 -7.01 -19.38
CA GLU A 239 14.47 -7.05 -20.67
C GLU A 239 14.94 -8.47 -21.02
N THR A 240 15.58 -9.18 -20.09
CA THR A 240 16.02 -10.57 -20.31
C THR A 240 14.86 -11.50 -20.68
N ILE A 241 13.71 -11.38 -20.00
CA ILE A 241 12.55 -12.21 -20.32
C ILE A 241 11.99 -11.88 -21.71
N VAL A 242 11.98 -10.59 -22.09
CA VAL A 242 11.56 -10.14 -23.43
C VAL A 242 12.52 -10.63 -24.51
N GLU A 243 13.83 -10.58 -24.28
CA GLU A 243 14.83 -11.12 -25.22
C GLU A 243 14.62 -12.62 -25.46
N GLU A 244 14.41 -13.38 -24.38
CA GLU A 244 14.22 -14.83 -24.46
C GLU A 244 12.89 -15.25 -25.11
N HIS A 245 11.80 -14.53 -24.85
CA HIS A 245 10.45 -14.97 -25.20
C HIS A 245 9.74 -14.12 -26.26
N GLY A 246 10.23 -12.90 -26.51
CA GLY A 246 9.64 -11.91 -27.41
C GLY A 246 9.75 -12.28 -28.90
N GLY A 247 10.61 -13.24 -29.25
CA GLY A 247 10.65 -13.80 -30.60
C GLY A 247 11.07 -12.80 -31.67
N GLY A 248 11.94 -11.84 -31.33
CA GLY A 248 12.50 -10.85 -32.26
C GLY A 248 11.60 -9.63 -32.53
N HIS A 249 10.42 -9.54 -31.91
CA HIS A 249 9.56 -8.36 -32.00
C HIS A 249 10.00 -7.28 -30.99
N HIS A 250 9.78 -6.01 -31.34
CA HIS A 250 10.05 -4.89 -30.45
C HIS A 250 8.87 -4.69 -29.50
N PHE A 251 9.13 -4.82 -28.20
CA PHE A 251 8.19 -4.50 -27.13
C PHE A 251 8.71 -3.27 -26.38
N GLU A 252 7.87 -2.29 -26.16
CA GLU A 252 8.25 -1.10 -25.41
C GLU A 252 8.15 -1.38 -23.92
N ILE A 253 9.22 -1.15 -23.16
CA ILE A 253 9.21 -1.31 -21.70
C ILE A 253 9.21 0.06 -21.05
N VAL A 254 8.12 0.35 -20.35
CA VAL A 254 7.92 1.59 -19.59
C VAL A 254 8.07 1.26 -18.11
N SER A 255 9.01 1.94 -17.44
CA SER A 255 9.34 1.71 -16.02
C SER A 255 8.95 2.88 -15.13
N GLU A 256 8.53 3.99 -15.72
CA GLU A 256 8.01 5.16 -15.04
C GLU A 256 6.48 5.05 -14.99
N PRO A 257 5.80 5.74 -14.04
CA PRO A 257 4.37 5.95 -14.20
C PRO A 257 4.15 6.46 -15.63
N VAL A 258 3.20 5.83 -16.32
CA VAL A 258 2.75 6.37 -17.59
C VAL A 258 2.05 7.68 -17.24
N GLU A 259 2.76 8.80 -17.38
CA GLU A 259 2.21 10.15 -17.26
C GLU A 259 1.13 10.37 -18.32
#